data_AF-A0A7S2LH64-F1
#
_entry.id   AF-A0A7S2LH64-F1
#
_cell.length_a   1.000
_cell.length_b   1.000
_cell.length_c   1.000
_cell.angle_alpha   90.00
_cell.angle_beta   90.00
_cell.angle_gamma   90.00
#
_symmetry.space_group_name_H-M   'P 1'
#
loop_
_entity.id
_entity.type
_entity.pdbx_description
1 polymer ?
#
loop_
_entity_poly.entity_id
_entity_poly.type
_entity_poly.pdbx_seq_one_letter_code
_entity_poly.pdbx_strand_id
1 'polypeptide(L)'
;MMDDEEQIKDGSTSSSGSSGSEHQVVKPSSIQQMQQTIKRKNDLSNESFCDRFIIQNRGIFVTIFILPASFFLRLFHYIYDWYVYLFVNLSSRHDERVSHISAQVRDAASQKKKMCTSRPGWHSMSLREGLYKKDSKVAKIEIPLRDVLELDEANLTVRVEPLVTMGQLSRYLRSKGYCLQVTPELDDLTAGGLVNGFGVETSSHKYGLIQHTCTRFEVVLANGDAVTCTETDRPELFSAIPWSHGTLGFLVSVDFKIIPCKSYVKMTYIPCHTQEECVDVFERESRDLTNDFVEAIVYTKEEGVVMKATLVDEVNKSQVNPIGYFWKPWFYKYVQTFLSSGETATEYIPLTHYFHRHTRPLFWEMEEIIPSGNALWFRCLLGWLGPPHVKLLKKTQTETIRRLYEQHHVIQDMLIPMGALADAINTFHDEIEVYPLWLCPMALLPSGDSGFMKPVVQDGQVVERMFVDVGAYGVPMVSNFEARGTLRRLESFVRRVKGYQALYADCFMSRDEFREMFDHTAYDTLRTSYGAVDAFPEIYDKISRAARR
;
A
#
# COMPACT_ATOMS: atom_id res chain seq x y z
N MET A 1 43.90 -63.66 -28.39
CA MET A 1 44.43 -62.31 -28.16
C MET A 1 43.56 -61.73 -27.05
N MET A 2 43.82 -62.04 -25.77
CA MET A 2 45.12 -62.32 -25.13
C MET A 2 46.12 -61.16 -25.27
N ASP A 3 46.77 -60.65 -24.24
CA ASP A 3 46.53 -60.70 -22.76
C ASP A 3 46.69 -59.23 -22.24
N ASP A 4 46.93 -58.78 -21.00
CA ASP A 4 47.41 -59.32 -19.71
C ASP A 4 46.84 -58.44 -18.55
N GLU A 5 46.91 -58.93 -17.30
CA GLU A 5 46.70 -58.18 -16.03
C GLU A 5 47.83 -58.56 -15.05
N GLU A 6 48.15 -57.92 -13.91
CA GLU A 6 47.57 -56.86 -13.06
C GLU A 6 48.75 -56.19 -12.27
N GLN A 7 48.54 -55.54 -11.11
CA GLN A 7 49.52 -55.43 -9.99
C GLN A 7 50.72 -54.43 -10.08
N ILE A 8 51.18 -53.78 -8.99
CA ILE A 8 50.61 -53.52 -7.64
C ILE A 8 51.28 -52.32 -6.90
N LYS A 9 50.57 -51.75 -5.91
CA LYS A 9 50.94 -50.90 -4.73
C LYS A 9 52.33 -50.24 -4.61
N ASP A 10 52.32 -48.95 -4.24
CA ASP A 10 52.57 -48.48 -2.85
C ASP A 10 52.13 -47.00 -2.69
N GLY A 11 51.93 -46.42 -1.50
CA GLY A 11 52.02 -47.02 -0.16
C GLY A 11 52.25 -46.06 1.01
N SER A 12 51.60 -44.87 1.08
CA SER A 12 51.75 -43.99 2.26
C SER A 12 50.51 -43.14 2.60
N THR A 13 50.31 -42.89 3.89
CA THR A 13 49.20 -42.11 4.46
C THR A 13 49.70 -40.83 5.13
N SER A 14 49.04 -39.69 4.89
CA SER A 14 49.15 -38.52 5.77
C SER A 14 47.82 -37.77 5.87
N SER A 15 47.41 -37.46 7.10
CA SER A 15 46.17 -36.76 7.40
C SER A 15 46.44 -35.28 7.67
N SER A 16 45.82 -34.39 6.90
CA SER A 16 45.51 -33.03 7.37
C SER A 16 44.30 -32.50 6.60
N GLY A 17 43.39 -31.82 7.30
CA GLY A 17 42.27 -31.12 6.69
C GLY A 17 42.36 -29.63 7.00
N SER A 18 41.86 -28.79 6.10
CA SER A 18 41.50 -27.42 6.43
C SER A 18 40.26 -26.99 5.65
N SER A 19 39.37 -26.29 6.34
CA SER A 19 38.09 -25.83 5.81
C SER A 19 38.27 -24.68 4.82
N GLY A 20 37.93 -24.92 3.54
CA GLY A 20 37.65 -23.85 2.58
C GLY A 20 36.27 -23.24 2.83
N SER A 21 36.11 -22.47 3.91
CA SER A 21 34.87 -21.73 4.15
C SER A 21 34.81 -20.51 3.24
N GLU A 22 34.14 -20.63 2.09
CA GLU A 22 33.81 -19.48 1.27
C GLU A 22 32.94 -18.51 2.09
N HIS A 23 33.51 -17.37 2.44
CA HIS A 23 32.73 -16.28 2.99
C HIS A 23 31.83 -15.73 1.90
N GLN A 24 30.57 -16.19 1.88
CA GLN A 24 29.48 -15.37 1.34
C GLN A 24 29.64 -13.96 1.90
N VAL A 25 29.88 -12.99 1.01
CA VAL A 25 29.97 -11.59 1.39
C VAL A 25 28.55 -11.15 1.74
N VAL A 26 28.18 -11.32 3.01
CA VAL A 26 26.89 -10.90 3.55
C VAL A 26 26.74 -9.41 3.27
N LYS A 27 25.88 -9.05 2.30
CA LYS A 27 25.52 -7.66 2.04
C LYS A 27 25.08 -7.06 3.39
N PRO A 28 25.70 -5.98 3.87
CA PRO A 28 25.37 -5.42 5.18
C PRO A 28 23.89 -5.05 5.24
N SER A 29 23.25 -5.20 6.40
CA SER A 29 21.79 -4.98 6.50
C SER A 29 21.40 -3.55 6.13
N SER A 30 20.14 -3.34 5.73
CA SER A 30 19.62 -2.02 5.32
C SER A 30 19.88 -0.92 6.37
N ILE A 31 19.80 -1.21 7.68
CA ILE A 31 20.23 -0.25 8.71
C ILE A 31 21.75 -0.03 8.72
N GLN A 32 22.60 -1.04 8.52
CA GLN A 32 24.05 -0.82 8.40
C GLN A 32 24.38 0.01 7.15
N GLN A 33 23.66 -0.18 6.06
CA GLN A 33 23.78 0.60 4.82
C GLN A 33 23.29 2.04 5.03
N MET A 34 22.10 2.24 5.60
CA MET A 34 21.56 3.55 5.99
C MET A 34 22.55 4.29 6.92
N GLN A 35 23.08 3.62 7.95
CA GLN A 35 24.09 4.19 8.86
C GLN A 35 25.42 4.47 8.15
N GLN A 36 25.84 3.67 7.16
CA GLN A 36 27.03 3.94 6.34
C GLN A 36 26.81 5.14 5.40
N THR A 37 25.67 5.25 4.73
CA THR A 37 25.32 6.39 3.87
C THR A 37 25.24 7.68 4.68
N ILE A 38 24.58 7.65 5.85
CA ILE A 38 24.49 8.80 6.76
C ILE A 38 25.87 9.18 7.33
N LYS A 39 26.73 8.20 7.66
CA LYS A 39 28.13 8.47 8.06
C LYS A 39 28.96 9.04 6.90
N ARG A 40 28.82 8.51 5.68
CA ARG A 40 29.53 8.98 4.47
C ARG A 40 29.15 10.40 4.07
N LYS A 41 27.85 10.75 4.15
CA LYS A 41 27.34 12.12 3.88
C LYS A 41 27.52 13.09 5.06
N ASN A 42 28.02 12.61 6.21
CA ASN A 42 28.34 13.40 7.41
C ASN A 42 27.13 14.14 8.05
N ASP A 43 25.91 13.74 7.69
CA ASP A 43 24.62 14.42 7.98
C ASP A 43 24.29 14.54 9.49
N LEU A 44 24.89 13.67 10.32
CA LEU A 44 24.70 13.64 11.79
C LEU A 44 25.78 14.38 12.58
N SER A 45 26.77 14.99 11.92
CA SER A 45 27.90 15.66 12.61
C SER A 45 27.45 16.79 13.53
N ASN A 46 26.44 17.56 13.11
CA ASN A 46 25.91 18.73 13.82
C ASN A 46 24.74 18.43 14.77
N GLU A 47 24.28 17.17 14.85
CA GLU A 47 23.07 16.79 15.59
C GLU A 47 23.33 16.54 17.08
N SER A 48 22.31 16.61 17.94
CA SER A 48 22.51 16.39 19.38
C SER A 48 23.00 14.97 19.69
N PHE A 49 23.62 14.77 20.86
CA PHE A 49 23.99 13.42 21.31
C PHE A 49 22.74 12.54 21.50
N CYS A 50 21.65 13.10 22.02
CA CYS A 50 20.39 12.40 22.23
C CYS A 50 19.76 11.95 20.92
N ASP A 51 19.70 12.82 19.89
CA ASP A 51 19.15 12.47 18.58
C ASP A 51 19.99 11.38 17.91
N ARG A 52 21.33 11.51 17.94
CA ARG A 52 22.22 10.46 17.43
C ARG A 52 22.03 9.12 18.16
N PHE A 53 21.87 9.13 19.47
CA PHE A 53 21.61 7.92 20.26
C PHE A 53 20.25 7.30 19.93
N ILE A 54 19.18 8.10 19.83
CA ILE A 54 17.84 7.64 19.48
C ILE A 54 17.80 7.08 18.05
N ILE A 55 18.48 7.71 17.10
CA ILE A 55 18.59 7.23 15.71
C ILE A 55 19.33 5.87 15.66
N GLN A 56 20.48 5.77 16.31
CA GLN A 56 21.27 4.53 16.34
C GLN A 56 20.55 3.37 17.04
N ASN A 57 19.72 3.66 18.05
CA ASN A 57 18.99 2.68 18.84
C ASN A 57 17.48 2.63 18.49
N ARG A 58 17.07 3.16 17.33
CA ARG A 58 15.63 3.34 16.99
C ARG A 58 14.84 2.05 17.04
N GLY A 59 15.40 0.93 16.55
CA GLY A 59 14.75 -0.38 16.64
C GLY A 59 14.55 -0.88 18.07
N ILE A 60 15.46 -0.55 18.99
CA ILE A 60 15.34 -0.86 20.42
C ILE A 60 14.22 -0.01 21.04
N PHE A 61 14.18 1.30 20.74
CA PHE A 61 13.12 2.20 21.20
C PHE A 61 11.73 1.76 20.70
N VAL A 62 11.61 1.42 19.40
CA VAL A 62 10.36 0.90 18.84
C VAL A 62 9.97 -0.43 19.50
N THR A 63 10.93 -1.32 19.75
CA THR A 63 10.67 -2.62 20.40
C THR A 63 10.18 -2.47 21.84
N ILE A 64 10.81 -1.61 22.63
CA ILE A 64 10.52 -1.47 24.07
C ILE A 64 9.26 -0.62 24.32
N PHE A 65 9.06 0.46 23.57
CA PHE A 65 7.99 1.43 23.86
C PHE A 65 6.84 1.37 22.85
N ILE A 66 7.15 1.40 21.55
CA ILE A 66 6.12 1.54 20.50
C ILE A 66 5.36 0.25 20.27
N LEU A 67 6.01 -0.93 20.28
CA LEU A 67 5.32 -2.22 20.12
C LEU A 67 4.29 -2.48 21.24
N PRO A 68 4.63 -2.41 22.55
CA PRO A 68 3.64 -2.53 23.62
C PRO A 68 2.53 -1.47 23.55
N ALA A 69 2.88 -0.19 23.32
CA ALA A 69 1.87 0.87 23.18
C ALA A 69 0.91 0.63 21.99
N SER A 70 1.42 0.08 20.88
CA SER A 70 0.62 -0.29 19.71
C SER A 70 -0.30 -1.47 20.01
N PHE A 71 0.19 -2.47 20.74
CA PHE A 71 -0.61 -3.61 21.20
C PHE A 71 -1.77 -3.16 22.10
N PHE A 72 -1.50 -2.35 23.14
CA PHE A 72 -2.54 -1.85 24.03
C PHE A 72 -3.54 -0.93 23.32
N LEU A 73 -3.10 -0.11 22.38
CA LEU A 73 -3.99 0.75 21.59
C LEU A 73 -4.89 -0.05 20.63
N ARG A 74 -4.36 -1.12 20.00
CA ARG A 74 -5.20 -2.06 19.22
C ARG A 74 -6.19 -2.82 20.11
N LEU A 75 -5.75 -3.28 21.29
CA LEU A 75 -6.62 -3.97 22.25
C LEU A 75 -7.75 -3.05 22.73
N PHE A 76 -7.45 -1.79 23.04
CA PHE A 76 -8.45 -0.79 23.40
C PHE A 76 -9.46 -0.55 22.27
N HIS A 77 -9.00 -0.32 21.03
CA HIS A 77 -9.90 -0.15 19.89
C HIS A 77 -10.74 -1.42 19.64
N TYR A 78 -10.16 -2.62 19.72
CA TYR A 78 -10.90 -3.88 19.56
C TYR A 78 -12.01 -4.04 20.60
N ILE A 79 -11.73 -3.73 21.87
CA ILE A 79 -12.73 -3.76 22.96
C ILE A 79 -13.80 -2.68 22.74
N TYR A 80 -13.41 -1.49 22.29
CA TYR A 80 -14.34 -0.39 21.99
C TYR A 80 -15.26 -0.73 20.81
N ASP A 81 -14.72 -1.18 19.68
CA ASP A 81 -15.47 -1.61 18.49
C ASP A 81 -16.45 -2.74 18.84
N TRP A 82 -16.02 -3.71 19.65
CA TRP A 82 -16.84 -4.82 20.13
C TRP A 82 -17.97 -4.36 21.07
N TYR A 83 -17.68 -3.40 21.96
CA TYR A 83 -18.68 -2.80 22.84
C TYR A 83 -19.72 -1.99 22.05
N VAL A 84 -19.28 -1.17 21.09
CA VAL A 84 -20.17 -0.43 20.18
C VAL A 84 -21.07 -1.40 19.43
N TYR A 85 -20.49 -2.41 18.76
CA TYR A 85 -21.23 -3.41 17.99
C TYR A 85 -22.30 -4.15 18.80
N LEU A 86 -22.06 -4.47 20.08
CA LEU A 86 -23.02 -5.18 20.92
C LEU A 86 -24.05 -4.30 21.64
N PHE A 87 -23.69 -3.06 22.01
CA PHE A 87 -24.47 -2.25 22.95
C PHE A 87 -24.88 -0.87 22.43
N VAL A 88 -24.36 -0.42 21.28
CA VAL A 88 -24.59 0.94 20.78
C VAL A 88 -24.94 0.91 19.29
N ASN A 89 -26.23 1.05 18.98
CA ASN A 89 -26.74 1.11 17.61
C ASN A 89 -26.41 2.48 16.95
N LEU A 90 -25.12 2.70 16.64
CA LEU A 90 -24.64 3.93 16.00
C LEU A 90 -24.97 3.99 14.51
N SER A 91 -25.01 2.85 13.83
CA SER A 91 -25.41 2.76 12.43
C SER A 91 -26.82 3.29 12.20
N SER A 92 -27.78 3.02 13.10
CA SER A 92 -29.12 3.63 13.04
C SER A 92 -29.18 5.12 13.40
N ARG A 93 -28.03 5.79 13.57
CA ARG A 93 -27.89 7.24 13.76
C ARG A 93 -26.98 7.88 12.70
N HIS A 94 -26.72 7.18 11.59
CA HIS A 94 -25.93 7.70 10.48
C HIS A 94 -26.41 9.09 10.01
N ASP A 95 -27.68 9.19 9.61
CA ASP A 95 -28.30 10.40 9.06
C ASP A 95 -28.27 11.59 10.04
N GLU A 96 -28.32 11.33 11.35
CA GLU A 96 -28.18 12.35 12.39
C GLU A 96 -26.73 12.89 12.44
N ARG A 97 -25.73 11.99 12.35
CA ARG A 97 -24.32 12.39 12.29
C ARG A 97 -23.99 13.11 10.97
N VAL A 98 -24.56 12.68 9.84
CA VAL A 98 -24.46 13.38 8.55
C VAL A 98 -25.11 14.76 8.63
N SER A 99 -26.26 14.89 9.30
CA SER A 99 -26.91 16.18 9.54
C SER A 99 -26.05 17.12 10.40
N HIS A 100 -25.32 16.57 11.38
CA HIS A 100 -24.37 17.34 12.19
C HIS A 100 -23.12 17.78 11.39
N ILE A 101 -22.55 16.92 10.54
CA ILE A 101 -21.47 17.27 9.60
C ILE A 101 -21.93 18.39 8.66
N SER A 102 -23.13 18.24 8.10
CA SER A 102 -23.79 19.22 7.23
C SER A 102 -23.99 20.59 7.90
N ALA A 103 -24.27 20.61 9.21
CA ALA A 103 -24.35 21.85 10.00
C ALA A 103 -22.97 22.52 10.18
N GLN A 104 -21.92 21.76 10.48
CA GLN A 104 -20.54 22.28 10.56
C GLN A 104 -20.08 22.87 9.22
N VAL A 105 -20.43 22.22 8.10
CA VAL A 105 -20.11 22.69 6.75
C VAL A 105 -20.82 24.00 6.43
N ARG A 106 -22.12 24.13 6.75
CA ARG A 106 -22.86 25.39 6.61
C ARG A 106 -22.25 26.55 7.42
N ASP A 107 -21.83 26.28 8.66
CA ASP A 107 -21.13 27.28 9.48
C ASP A 107 -19.81 27.74 8.82
N ALA A 108 -18.94 26.80 8.45
CA ALA A 108 -17.67 27.09 7.81
C ALA A 108 -17.82 27.84 6.46
N ALA A 109 -18.83 27.47 5.66
CA ALA A 109 -19.17 28.15 4.41
C ALA A 109 -19.67 29.58 4.66
N SER A 110 -20.51 29.81 5.69
CA SER A 110 -20.96 31.16 6.07
C SER A 110 -19.79 32.08 6.47
N GLN A 111 -18.77 31.51 7.10
CA GLN A 111 -17.53 32.18 7.48
C GLN A 111 -16.51 32.31 6.32
N LYS A 112 -16.86 31.82 5.11
CA LYS A 112 -15.99 31.77 3.91
C LYS A 112 -14.63 31.10 4.15
N LYS A 113 -14.59 30.08 5.00
CA LYS A 113 -13.37 29.31 5.30
C LYS A 113 -13.24 28.13 4.34
N LYS A 114 -12.04 27.89 3.82
CA LYS A 114 -11.71 26.60 3.21
C LYS A 114 -11.83 25.50 4.26
N MET A 115 -12.27 24.32 3.86
CA MET A 115 -12.59 23.21 4.75
C MET A 115 -11.64 22.03 4.54
N CYS A 116 -11.40 21.28 5.61
CA CYS A 116 -10.84 19.94 5.54
C CYS A 116 -11.31 19.08 6.72
N THR A 117 -11.01 17.78 6.69
CA THR A 117 -11.33 16.86 7.79
C THR A 117 -10.55 17.21 9.06
N SER A 118 -11.15 17.05 10.24
CA SER A 118 -10.47 17.22 11.53
C SER A 118 -9.38 16.17 11.80
N ARG A 119 -9.45 14.99 11.14
CA ARG A 119 -8.47 13.89 11.21
C ARG A 119 -7.02 14.43 11.13
N PRO A 120 -6.18 14.25 12.17
CA PRO A 120 -4.81 14.77 12.19
C PRO A 120 -3.93 14.27 11.04
N GLY A 121 -2.86 15.00 10.70
CA GLY A 121 -1.92 14.60 9.64
C GLY A 121 -1.23 13.27 9.93
N TRP A 122 -0.76 13.07 11.16
CA TRP A 122 -0.18 11.82 11.66
C TRP A 122 -1.17 10.64 11.76
N HIS A 123 -2.48 10.85 11.57
CA HIS A 123 -3.45 9.75 11.35
C HIS A 123 -3.50 9.28 9.88
N SER A 124 -2.82 9.95 8.94
CA SER A 124 -2.69 9.53 7.54
C SER A 124 -1.54 8.53 7.36
N MET A 125 -1.71 7.57 6.44
CA MET A 125 -0.69 6.59 6.05
C MET A 125 0.40 7.19 5.13
N SER A 126 0.11 8.28 4.41
CA SER A 126 1.13 9.10 3.74
C SER A 126 2.23 9.51 4.72
N LEU A 127 3.50 9.46 4.32
CA LEU A 127 4.63 9.82 5.19
C LEU A 127 4.48 11.22 5.82
N ARG A 128 4.06 12.21 5.03
CA ARG A 128 4.02 13.62 5.42
C ARG A 128 2.70 14.03 6.09
N GLU A 129 2.68 15.21 6.71
CA GLU A 129 1.46 15.92 7.09
C GLU A 129 1.15 17.04 6.10
N GLY A 130 -0.12 17.15 5.69
CA GLY A 130 -0.59 18.29 4.89
C GLY A 130 -0.60 19.59 5.70
N LEU A 131 0.19 20.58 5.29
CA LEU A 131 0.36 21.88 5.97
C LEU A 131 -0.96 22.66 6.09
N TYR A 132 -1.89 22.47 5.14
CA TYR A 132 -3.23 23.06 5.18
C TYR A 132 -4.03 22.71 6.45
N LYS A 133 -3.73 21.60 7.14
CA LYS A 133 -4.35 21.24 8.44
C LYS A 133 -3.83 22.08 9.61
N LYS A 134 -2.72 22.81 9.43
CA LYS A 134 -2.09 23.67 10.45
C LYS A 134 -2.49 25.14 10.30
N ASP A 135 -3.04 25.55 9.15
CA ASP A 135 -3.67 26.86 8.97
C ASP A 135 -4.90 27.00 9.92
N SER A 136 -5.09 28.21 10.46
CA SER A 136 -6.23 28.60 11.29
C SER A 136 -7.40 29.15 10.46
N LYS A 137 -7.15 29.51 9.20
CA LYS A 137 -8.19 29.90 8.22
C LYS A 137 -8.93 28.69 7.64
N VAL A 138 -8.38 27.48 7.79
CA VAL A 138 -9.00 26.24 7.34
C VAL A 138 -9.87 25.64 8.45
N ALA A 139 -11.18 25.55 8.20
CA ALA A 139 -12.13 24.90 9.07
C ALA A 139 -11.91 23.37 9.09
N LYS A 140 -12.12 22.76 10.26
CA LYS A 140 -11.74 21.38 10.58
C LYS A 140 -13.00 20.57 10.91
N ILE A 141 -13.68 20.13 9.86
CA ILE A 141 -14.97 19.44 9.94
C ILE A 141 -14.76 18.05 10.53
N GLU A 142 -15.44 17.75 11.64
CA GLU A 142 -15.37 16.47 12.31
C GLU A 142 -16.30 15.45 11.64
N ILE A 143 -15.73 14.32 11.22
CA ILE A 143 -16.43 13.21 10.58
C ILE A 143 -16.17 11.96 11.43
N PRO A 144 -16.93 11.74 12.52
CA PRO A 144 -16.71 10.64 13.46
C PRO A 144 -17.42 9.35 12.99
N LEU A 145 -17.37 9.07 11.69
CA LEU A 145 -18.11 8.00 11.01
C LEU A 145 -17.20 6.78 10.80
N ARG A 146 -17.48 5.67 11.48
CA ARG A 146 -16.66 4.45 11.63
C ARG A 146 -17.42 3.13 11.58
N ASP A 147 -18.73 3.15 11.35
CA ASP A 147 -19.58 1.97 11.44
C ASP A 147 -19.79 1.28 10.09
N VAL A 148 -19.96 -0.05 10.11
CA VAL A 148 -20.59 -0.78 9.01
C VAL A 148 -22.10 -0.57 9.16
N LEU A 149 -22.74 -0.04 8.12
CA LEU A 149 -24.13 0.42 8.18
C LEU A 149 -25.10 -0.69 7.80
N GLU A 150 -24.83 -1.36 6.68
CA GLU A 150 -25.75 -2.32 6.06
C GLU A 150 -24.99 -3.38 5.26
N LEU A 151 -25.53 -4.60 5.23
CA LEU A 151 -25.06 -5.71 4.41
C LEU A 151 -26.25 -6.22 3.59
N ASP A 152 -26.21 -5.99 2.29
CA ASP A 152 -27.23 -6.43 1.35
C ASP A 152 -26.76 -7.73 0.67
N GLU A 153 -27.24 -8.86 1.20
CA GLU A 153 -26.94 -10.19 0.67
C GLU A 153 -27.68 -10.51 -0.64
N ALA A 154 -28.67 -9.69 -1.04
CA ALA A 154 -29.43 -9.88 -2.28
C ALA A 154 -28.77 -9.17 -3.47
N ASN A 155 -28.25 -7.95 -3.26
CA ASN A 155 -27.49 -7.18 -4.26
C ASN A 155 -25.97 -7.41 -4.17
N LEU A 156 -25.51 -8.18 -3.19
CA LEU A 156 -24.09 -8.41 -2.89
C LEU A 156 -23.31 -7.10 -2.71
N THR A 157 -23.78 -6.26 -1.79
CA THR A 157 -23.10 -5.02 -1.39
C THR A 157 -23.01 -4.85 0.13
N VAL A 158 -22.04 -4.04 0.57
CA VAL A 158 -21.91 -3.61 1.97
C VAL A 158 -21.74 -2.09 2.01
N ARG A 159 -22.60 -1.41 2.79
CA ARG A 159 -22.55 0.04 3.00
C ARG A 159 -21.78 0.36 4.28
N VAL A 160 -20.78 1.23 4.18
CA VAL A 160 -19.82 1.53 5.26
C VAL A 160 -19.51 3.01 5.36
N GLU A 161 -19.15 3.44 6.57
CA GLU A 161 -18.68 4.80 6.85
C GLU A 161 -17.18 4.99 6.50
N PRO A 162 -16.74 6.22 6.16
CA PRO A 162 -15.44 6.50 5.55
C PRO A 162 -14.22 6.15 6.40
N LEU A 163 -14.35 6.04 7.73
CA LEU A 163 -13.24 5.65 8.62
C LEU A 163 -13.30 4.18 9.08
N VAL A 164 -14.23 3.36 8.56
CA VAL A 164 -14.14 1.89 8.65
C VAL A 164 -12.80 1.47 8.04
N THR A 165 -12.03 0.65 8.75
CA THR A 165 -10.74 0.14 8.25
C THR A 165 -10.89 -1.20 7.52
N MET A 166 -9.98 -1.52 6.61
CA MET A 166 -9.98 -2.81 5.91
C MET A 166 -9.87 -3.98 6.90
N GLY A 167 -9.08 -3.82 7.97
CA GLY A 167 -9.00 -4.79 9.06
C GLY A 167 -10.26 -4.89 9.91
N GLN A 168 -11.18 -3.91 9.91
CA GLN A 168 -12.53 -4.05 10.49
C GLN A 168 -13.47 -4.75 9.50
N LEU A 169 -13.47 -4.31 8.24
CA LEU A 169 -14.40 -4.76 7.21
C LEU A 169 -14.16 -6.21 6.78
N SER A 170 -12.90 -6.65 6.64
CA SER A 170 -12.54 -8.04 6.33
C SER A 170 -13.03 -9.02 7.41
N ARG A 171 -12.90 -8.65 8.69
CA ARG A 171 -13.40 -9.43 9.83
C ARG A 171 -14.92 -9.50 9.85
N TYR A 172 -15.60 -8.38 9.62
CA TYR A 172 -17.06 -8.32 9.55
C TYR A 172 -17.60 -9.22 8.44
N LEU A 173 -17.16 -9.01 7.19
CA LEU A 173 -17.64 -9.76 6.02
C LEU A 173 -17.33 -11.26 6.14
N ARG A 174 -16.13 -11.62 6.60
CA ARG A 174 -15.78 -13.03 6.81
C ARG A 174 -16.68 -13.72 7.83
N SER A 175 -17.12 -13.01 8.89
CA SER A 175 -18.08 -13.55 9.87
C SER A 175 -19.47 -13.84 9.28
N LYS A 176 -19.75 -13.31 8.08
CA LYS A 176 -20.99 -13.45 7.31
C LYS A 176 -20.83 -14.33 6.07
N GLY A 177 -19.63 -14.84 5.79
CA GLY A 177 -19.36 -15.64 4.58
C GLY A 177 -19.04 -14.84 3.32
N TYR A 178 -18.62 -13.57 3.45
CA TYR A 178 -18.29 -12.69 2.31
C TYR A 178 -16.89 -12.07 2.42
N CYS A 179 -16.39 -11.51 1.31
CA CYS A 179 -15.23 -10.61 1.26
C CYS A 179 -15.43 -9.54 0.17
N LEU A 180 -14.61 -8.48 0.17
CA LEU A 180 -14.66 -7.46 -0.90
C LEU A 180 -14.06 -8.03 -2.19
N GLN A 181 -14.54 -7.58 -3.34
CA GLN A 181 -13.92 -7.87 -4.65
C GLN A 181 -12.43 -7.45 -4.70
N VAL A 182 -12.09 -6.34 -4.03
CA VAL A 182 -10.72 -5.85 -3.82
C VAL A 182 -10.56 -5.62 -2.32
N THR A 183 -9.67 -6.37 -1.67
CA THR A 183 -9.48 -6.34 -0.20
C THR A 183 -8.03 -5.94 0.15
N PRO A 184 -7.69 -4.64 0.17
CA PRO A 184 -6.32 -4.18 0.42
C PRO A 184 -5.72 -4.70 1.73
N GLU A 185 -4.47 -5.12 1.63
CA GLU A 185 -3.69 -5.84 2.62
C GLU A 185 -3.59 -5.18 4.01
N LEU A 186 -3.36 -3.86 4.11
CA LEU A 186 -3.02 -3.19 5.37
C LEU A 186 -4.27 -2.84 6.20
N ASP A 187 -4.41 -3.50 7.35
CA ASP A 187 -5.52 -3.38 8.31
C ASP A 187 -5.94 -1.95 8.69
N ASP A 188 -5.01 -1.00 8.69
CA ASP A 188 -5.17 0.40 9.11
C ASP A 188 -5.70 1.33 7.99
N LEU A 189 -5.79 0.85 6.74
CA LEU A 189 -6.32 1.61 5.62
C LEU A 189 -7.83 1.82 5.79
N THR A 190 -8.30 3.05 5.60
CA THR A 190 -9.71 3.45 5.79
C THR A 190 -10.45 3.51 4.46
N ALA A 191 -11.67 2.98 4.39
CA ALA A 191 -12.52 2.91 3.19
C ALA A 191 -12.57 4.24 2.40
N GLY A 192 -12.92 5.35 3.06
CA GLY A 192 -13.00 6.66 2.43
C GLY A 192 -11.63 7.26 2.08
N GLY A 193 -10.53 6.73 2.63
CA GLY A 193 -9.17 7.09 2.23
C GLY A 193 -8.71 6.38 0.95
N LEU A 194 -9.12 5.12 0.80
CA LEU A 194 -8.88 4.31 -0.41
C LEU A 194 -9.68 4.85 -1.60
N VAL A 195 -10.97 5.13 -1.41
CA VAL A 195 -11.83 5.73 -2.45
C VAL A 195 -11.34 7.11 -2.88
N ASN A 196 -11.15 8.05 -1.95
CA ASN A 196 -10.75 9.42 -2.32
C ASN A 196 -9.30 9.54 -2.79
N GLY A 197 -8.44 8.56 -2.51
CA GLY A 197 -7.01 8.60 -2.84
C GLY A 197 -6.68 7.58 -3.91
N PHE A 198 -6.27 6.40 -3.47
CA PHE A 198 -5.88 5.26 -4.29
C PHE A 198 -6.13 3.97 -3.49
N GLY A 199 -6.47 2.89 -4.18
CA GLY A 199 -6.64 1.57 -3.58
C GLY A 199 -6.60 0.46 -4.63
N VAL A 200 -5.59 -0.38 -4.53
CA VAL A 200 -5.31 -1.55 -5.37
C VAL A 200 -5.07 -2.77 -4.47
N GLU A 201 -5.20 -3.98 -5.01
CA GLU A 201 -4.74 -5.24 -4.41
C GLU A 201 -4.60 -6.27 -5.54
N THR A 202 -3.96 -7.41 -5.28
CA THR A 202 -3.79 -8.57 -6.18
C THR A 202 -4.99 -8.98 -7.04
N SER A 203 -6.24 -8.74 -6.61
CA SER A 203 -7.45 -9.02 -7.40
C SER A 203 -7.86 -7.89 -8.36
N SER A 204 -7.14 -6.77 -8.37
CA SER A 204 -7.43 -5.61 -9.23
C SER A 204 -7.18 -5.87 -10.71
N HIS A 205 -6.41 -6.87 -11.11
CA HIS A 205 -6.33 -7.30 -12.51
C HIS A 205 -7.69 -7.77 -13.05
N LYS A 206 -8.56 -8.26 -12.16
CA LYS A 206 -9.88 -8.85 -12.43
C LYS A 206 -11.04 -7.90 -12.15
N TYR A 207 -11.00 -7.20 -11.00
CA TYR A 207 -12.06 -6.28 -10.56
C TYR A 207 -11.70 -4.80 -10.71
N GLY A 208 -10.50 -4.49 -11.19
CA GLY A 208 -9.97 -3.14 -11.27
C GLY A 208 -9.61 -2.54 -9.91
N LEU A 209 -9.33 -1.24 -9.89
CA LEU A 209 -9.13 -0.48 -8.67
C LEU A 209 -10.38 -0.44 -7.78
N ILE A 210 -10.20 -0.14 -6.49
CA ILE A 210 -11.26 -0.21 -5.48
C ILE A 210 -12.50 0.65 -5.83
N GLN A 211 -12.35 1.77 -6.55
CA GLN A 211 -13.51 2.56 -6.97
C GLN A 211 -14.41 1.84 -7.99
N HIS A 212 -13.89 0.89 -8.78
CA HIS A 212 -14.70 0.11 -9.74
C HIS A 212 -15.56 -0.96 -9.01
N THR A 213 -15.20 -1.30 -7.76
CA THR A 213 -16.03 -2.15 -6.89
C THR A 213 -17.09 -1.37 -6.13
N CYS A 214 -17.08 -0.03 -6.18
CA CYS A 214 -18.12 0.79 -5.57
C CYS A 214 -19.41 0.80 -6.41
N THR A 215 -20.56 0.98 -5.77
CA THR A 215 -21.88 1.17 -6.45
C THR A 215 -22.55 2.49 -6.11
N ARG A 216 -22.21 3.06 -4.95
CA ARG A 216 -22.82 4.29 -4.43
C ARG A 216 -21.82 5.06 -3.56
N PHE A 217 -21.89 6.38 -3.62
CA PHE A 217 -21.28 7.27 -2.64
C PHE A 217 -22.34 8.22 -2.05
N GLU A 218 -22.15 8.60 -0.80
CA GLU A 218 -22.88 9.69 -0.16
C GLU A 218 -21.91 10.78 0.28
N VAL A 219 -22.19 12.04 -0.09
CA VAL A 219 -21.24 13.15 0.01
C VAL A 219 -21.94 14.39 0.54
N VAL A 220 -21.38 15.01 1.58
CA VAL A 220 -21.76 16.36 2.01
C VAL A 220 -20.98 17.38 1.17
N LEU A 221 -21.70 18.11 0.32
CA LEU A 221 -21.17 19.12 -0.61
C LEU A 221 -20.74 20.40 0.12
N ALA A 222 -20.08 21.33 -0.58
CA ALA A 222 -19.57 22.59 -0.02
C ALA A 222 -20.63 23.48 0.66
N ASN A 223 -21.89 23.40 0.23
CA ASN A 223 -23.01 24.13 0.82
C ASN A 223 -23.63 23.42 2.05
N GLY A 224 -23.16 22.20 2.37
CA GLY A 224 -23.69 21.37 3.45
C GLY A 224 -24.89 20.51 3.07
N ASP A 225 -25.23 20.38 1.78
CA ASP A 225 -26.24 19.40 1.36
C ASP A 225 -25.61 18.00 1.27
N ALA A 226 -26.26 17.01 1.85
CA ALA A 226 -25.91 15.60 1.68
C ALA A 226 -26.56 15.06 0.40
N VAL A 227 -25.77 14.55 -0.53
CA VAL A 227 -26.24 13.96 -1.79
C VAL A 227 -25.75 12.52 -1.93
N THR A 228 -26.59 11.65 -2.49
CA THR A 228 -26.16 10.35 -3.04
C THR A 228 -25.67 10.54 -4.48
N CYS A 229 -24.73 9.71 -4.93
CA CYS A 229 -24.45 9.51 -6.34
C CYS A 229 -24.12 8.03 -6.64
N THR A 230 -24.40 7.61 -7.87
CA THR A 230 -24.21 6.27 -8.43
C THR A 230 -23.81 6.40 -9.91
N GLU A 231 -23.59 5.28 -10.60
CA GLU A 231 -23.41 5.25 -12.06
C GLU A 231 -24.62 5.79 -12.86
N THR A 232 -25.80 5.95 -12.23
CA THR A 232 -27.03 6.42 -12.88
C THR A 232 -27.63 7.71 -12.29
N ASP A 233 -27.32 8.07 -11.04
CA ASP A 233 -27.71 9.33 -10.40
C ASP A 233 -26.47 10.17 -10.08
N ARG A 234 -26.35 11.36 -10.69
CA ARG A 234 -25.14 12.21 -10.66
C ARG A 234 -23.86 11.44 -11.09
N PRO A 235 -23.84 10.79 -12.27
CA PRO A 235 -22.70 9.96 -12.72
C PRO A 235 -21.38 10.73 -12.81
N GLU A 236 -21.42 12.03 -13.17
CA GLU A 236 -20.23 12.89 -13.18
C GLU A 236 -19.59 12.98 -11.79
N LEU A 237 -20.39 13.19 -10.73
CA LEU A 237 -19.91 13.22 -9.35
C LEU A 237 -19.43 11.84 -8.90
N PHE A 238 -20.12 10.77 -9.29
CA PHE A 238 -19.74 9.41 -8.96
C PHE A 238 -18.34 9.06 -9.51
N SER A 239 -18.07 9.31 -10.80
CA SER A 239 -16.76 9.04 -11.40
C SER A 239 -15.66 10.01 -10.97
N ALA A 240 -16.00 11.21 -10.48
CA ALA A 240 -15.03 12.23 -10.05
C ALA A 240 -14.76 12.28 -8.53
N ILE A 241 -15.49 11.53 -7.69
CA ILE A 241 -15.18 11.36 -6.26
C ILE A 241 -13.89 10.55 -6.02
N PRO A 242 -13.63 9.44 -6.75
CA PRO A 242 -12.33 8.79 -6.76
C PRO A 242 -11.21 9.75 -7.14
N TRP A 243 -10.02 9.60 -6.54
CA TRP A 243 -8.86 10.51 -6.70
C TRP A 243 -9.09 11.98 -6.28
N SER A 244 -10.31 12.40 -5.94
CA SER A 244 -10.60 13.79 -5.53
C SER A 244 -9.91 14.24 -4.24
N HIS A 245 -9.31 13.33 -3.48
CA HIS A 245 -8.80 13.51 -2.13
C HIS A 245 -9.81 14.13 -1.13
N GLY A 246 -11.11 14.05 -1.39
CA GLY A 246 -12.12 14.80 -0.63
C GLY A 246 -11.93 16.30 -0.83
N THR A 247 -12.09 16.75 -2.08
CA THR A 247 -12.06 18.18 -2.48
C THR A 247 -13.25 18.62 -3.32
N LEU A 248 -14.14 17.69 -3.69
CA LEU A 248 -15.50 18.00 -4.17
C LEU A 248 -16.51 18.09 -3.02
N GLY A 249 -16.27 17.33 -1.94
CA GLY A 249 -17.10 17.28 -0.74
C GLY A 249 -16.53 16.32 0.29
N PHE A 250 -17.29 16.07 1.35
CA PHE A 250 -16.97 15.09 2.39
C PHE A 250 -17.77 13.80 2.17
N LEU A 251 -17.08 12.75 1.74
CA LEU A 251 -17.62 11.39 1.66
C LEU A 251 -18.06 10.91 3.06
N VAL A 252 -19.32 10.51 3.22
CA VAL A 252 -19.92 10.07 4.50
C VAL A 252 -20.40 8.61 4.49
N SER A 253 -20.75 8.02 3.34
CA SER A 253 -20.85 6.56 3.19
C SER A 253 -20.43 6.07 1.80
N VAL A 254 -20.07 4.79 1.72
CA VAL A 254 -19.70 4.07 0.48
C VAL A 254 -20.38 2.71 0.46
N ASP A 255 -20.91 2.30 -0.69
CA ASP A 255 -21.39 0.93 -0.93
C ASP A 255 -20.35 0.20 -1.80
N PHE A 256 -19.81 -0.91 -1.31
CA PHE A 256 -18.86 -1.77 -2.03
C PHE A 256 -19.49 -3.12 -2.42
N LYS A 257 -19.16 -3.63 -3.61
CA LYS A 257 -19.47 -4.99 -4.07
C LYS A 257 -18.70 -6.04 -3.27
N ILE A 258 -19.40 -7.07 -2.81
CA ILE A 258 -18.83 -8.23 -2.11
C ILE A 258 -18.97 -9.48 -2.98
N ILE A 259 -18.21 -10.52 -2.63
CA ILE A 259 -18.31 -11.86 -3.20
C ILE A 259 -18.36 -12.91 -2.08
N PRO A 260 -18.93 -14.11 -2.34
CA PRO A 260 -18.86 -15.23 -1.41
C PRO A 260 -17.41 -15.57 -1.04
N CYS A 261 -17.15 -15.65 0.26
CA CYS A 261 -15.85 -15.98 0.83
C CYS A 261 -15.61 -17.48 0.75
N LYS A 262 -14.39 -17.89 0.36
CA LYS A 262 -13.91 -19.26 0.53
C LYS A 262 -12.87 -19.35 1.66
N SER A 263 -12.65 -20.55 2.17
CA SER A 263 -11.86 -20.80 3.37
C SER A 263 -10.36 -20.52 3.18
N TYR A 264 -9.84 -20.80 1.98
CA TYR A 264 -8.42 -20.75 1.63
C TYR A 264 -8.15 -20.11 0.26
N VAL A 265 -6.88 -19.80 0.05
CA VAL A 265 -6.28 -19.35 -1.21
C VAL A 265 -5.27 -20.41 -1.62
N LYS A 266 -5.48 -21.04 -2.78
CA LYS A 266 -4.50 -21.92 -3.41
C LYS A 266 -3.46 -21.04 -4.10
N MET A 267 -2.31 -20.84 -3.46
CA MET A 267 -1.21 -19.99 -3.93
C MET A 267 -0.20 -20.83 -4.71
N THR A 268 0.27 -20.30 -5.85
CA THR A 268 1.38 -20.86 -6.63
C THR A 268 2.48 -19.81 -6.79
N TYR A 269 3.69 -20.16 -6.37
CA TYR A 269 4.90 -19.35 -6.48
C TYR A 269 5.71 -19.80 -7.69
N ILE A 270 6.06 -18.87 -8.58
CA ILE A 270 6.82 -19.09 -9.80
C ILE A 270 8.10 -18.25 -9.71
N PRO A 271 9.25 -18.82 -9.32
CA PRO A 271 10.53 -18.11 -9.35
C PRO A 271 10.94 -17.83 -10.81
N CYS A 272 11.47 -16.63 -11.04
CA CYS A 272 11.96 -16.15 -12.32
C CYS A 272 13.38 -15.59 -12.12
N HIS A 273 14.31 -15.93 -13.00
CA HIS A 273 15.73 -15.57 -12.91
C HIS A 273 16.19 -14.62 -14.03
N THR A 274 15.28 -14.17 -14.89
CA THR A 274 15.51 -13.05 -15.81
C THR A 274 14.36 -12.05 -15.78
N GLN A 275 14.65 -10.78 -16.12
CA GLN A 275 13.65 -9.73 -16.21
C GLN A 275 12.55 -10.06 -17.23
N GLU A 276 12.96 -10.59 -18.39
CA GLU A 276 12.09 -11.01 -19.50
C GLU A 276 11.11 -12.10 -19.02
N GLU A 277 11.62 -13.18 -18.42
CA GLU A 277 10.80 -14.24 -17.82
C GLU A 277 9.84 -13.69 -16.74
N CYS A 278 10.32 -12.81 -15.86
CA CYS A 278 9.50 -12.25 -14.80
C CYS A 278 8.34 -11.39 -15.35
N VAL A 279 8.60 -10.57 -16.37
CA VAL A 279 7.59 -9.75 -17.05
C VAL A 279 6.61 -10.62 -17.84
N ASP A 280 7.09 -11.56 -18.65
CA ASP A 280 6.24 -12.46 -19.47
C ASP A 280 5.32 -13.33 -18.60
N VAL A 281 5.85 -13.89 -17.51
CA VAL A 281 5.05 -14.67 -16.56
C VAL A 281 4.06 -13.75 -15.85
N PHE A 282 4.49 -12.59 -15.34
CA PHE A 282 3.60 -11.67 -14.63
C PHE A 282 2.46 -11.15 -15.51
N GLU A 283 2.75 -10.72 -16.75
CA GLU A 283 1.73 -10.28 -17.70
C GLU A 283 0.75 -11.39 -18.02
N ARG A 284 1.24 -12.59 -18.41
CA ARG A 284 0.40 -13.72 -18.78
C ARG A 284 -0.60 -14.08 -17.68
N GLU A 285 -0.11 -14.21 -16.44
CA GLU A 285 -0.95 -14.58 -15.31
C GLU A 285 -1.90 -13.45 -14.90
N SER A 286 -1.48 -12.18 -15.04
CA SER A 286 -2.33 -11.00 -14.81
C SER A 286 -3.47 -10.86 -15.81
N ARG A 287 -3.30 -11.34 -17.05
CA ARG A 287 -4.37 -11.35 -18.07
C ARG A 287 -5.26 -12.61 -17.99
N ASP A 288 -4.86 -13.65 -17.24
CA ASP A 288 -5.67 -14.85 -17.00
C ASP A 288 -6.69 -14.63 -15.86
N LEU A 289 -7.92 -14.26 -16.24
CA LEU A 289 -9.04 -14.03 -15.32
C LEU A 289 -9.55 -15.29 -14.61
N THR A 290 -8.97 -16.48 -14.85
CA THR A 290 -9.22 -17.67 -14.01
C THR A 290 -8.47 -17.61 -12.68
N ASN A 291 -7.37 -16.85 -12.60
CA ASN A 291 -6.79 -16.44 -11.33
C ASN A 291 -7.77 -15.51 -10.59
N ASP A 292 -7.78 -15.54 -9.26
CA ASP A 292 -8.49 -14.55 -8.42
C ASP A 292 -7.55 -13.46 -7.90
N PHE A 293 -6.25 -13.79 -7.76
CA PHE A 293 -5.20 -12.93 -7.23
C PHE A 293 -3.89 -13.13 -8.00
N VAL A 294 -3.20 -12.03 -8.34
CA VAL A 294 -1.85 -12.05 -8.93
C VAL A 294 -1.01 -10.92 -8.31
N GLU A 295 0.24 -11.19 -7.96
CA GLU A 295 1.27 -10.19 -7.60
C GLU A 295 2.65 -10.73 -8.00
N ALA A 296 3.68 -9.89 -7.99
CA ALA A 296 5.06 -10.36 -7.92
C ALA A 296 5.85 -9.57 -6.87
N ILE A 297 6.94 -10.18 -6.38
CA ILE A 297 7.96 -9.50 -5.60
C ILE A 297 9.29 -9.69 -6.35
N VAL A 298 9.89 -8.58 -6.76
CA VAL A 298 11.13 -8.54 -7.54
C VAL A 298 12.28 -8.15 -6.61
N TYR A 299 13.36 -8.94 -6.59
CA TYR A 299 14.44 -8.86 -5.59
C TYR A 299 15.78 -8.33 -6.15
N THR A 300 15.97 -8.41 -7.48
CA THR A 300 17.04 -7.72 -8.21
C THR A 300 16.48 -7.17 -9.53
N LYS A 301 17.32 -6.70 -10.46
CA LYS A 301 16.86 -6.28 -11.80
C LYS A 301 16.41 -7.47 -12.66
N GLU A 302 16.90 -8.65 -12.32
CA GLU A 302 16.76 -9.93 -13.02
C GLU A 302 15.87 -10.93 -12.29
N GLU A 303 15.92 -10.99 -10.95
CA GLU A 303 15.26 -12.05 -10.17
C GLU A 303 13.97 -11.58 -9.49
N GLY A 304 12.91 -12.38 -9.60
CA GLY A 304 11.62 -12.12 -8.97
C GLY A 304 10.78 -13.38 -8.80
N VAL A 305 9.76 -13.32 -7.95
CA VAL A 305 8.79 -14.42 -7.79
C VAL A 305 7.41 -13.91 -8.14
N VAL A 306 6.84 -14.45 -9.22
CA VAL A 306 5.44 -14.22 -9.58
C VAL A 306 4.56 -15.15 -8.76
N MET A 307 3.45 -14.62 -8.27
CA MET A 307 2.49 -15.31 -7.43
C MET A 307 1.12 -15.24 -8.08
N LYS A 308 0.50 -16.40 -8.30
CA LYS A 308 -0.89 -16.48 -8.77
C LYS A 308 -1.70 -17.39 -7.88
N ALA A 309 -2.97 -17.02 -7.64
CA ALA A 309 -3.80 -17.76 -6.72
C ALA A 309 -5.30 -17.73 -7.04
N THR A 310 -5.99 -18.74 -6.50
CA THR A 310 -7.45 -18.94 -6.64
C THR A 310 -8.10 -19.24 -5.28
N LEU A 311 -9.35 -18.81 -5.11
CA LEU A 311 -10.15 -19.10 -3.92
C LEU A 311 -10.60 -20.56 -3.92
N VAL A 312 -10.36 -21.29 -2.82
CA VAL A 312 -10.77 -22.69 -2.63
C VAL A 312 -11.25 -22.98 -1.21
N ASP A 313 -12.15 -23.96 -1.06
CA ASP A 313 -12.56 -24.50 0.25
C ASP A 313 -11.93 -25.87 0.54
N GLU A 314 -11.89 -26.75 -0.47
CA GLU A 314 -11.20 -28.03 -0.38
C GLU A 314 -9.69 -27.85 -0.59
N VAL A 315 -8.90 -28.43 0.32
CA VAL A 315 -7.45 -28.25 0.38
C VAL A 315 -6.75 -29.55 0.77
N ASN A 316 -5.55 -29.79 0.22
CA ASN A 316 -4.68 -30.83 0.73
C ASN A 316 -4.08 -30.39 2.07
N LYS A 317 -4.49 -31.04 3.16
CA LYS A 317 -4.13 -30.65 4.54
C LYS A 317 -2.62 -30.64 4.81
N SER A 318 -1.82 -31.43 4.11
CA SER A 318 -0.35 -31.41 4.25
C SER A 318 0.32 -30.19 3.60
N GLN A 319 -0.39 -29.52 2.67
CA GLN A 319 0.07 -28.31 1.97
C GLN A 319 -0.57 -27.02 2.53
N VAL A 320 -1.24 -27.07 3.68
CA VAL A 320 -1.84 -25.87 4.30
C VAL A 320 -0.76 -25.09 5.06
N ASN A 321 -0.44 -23.89 4.58
CA ASN A 321 0.55 -23.00 5.21
C ASN A 321 -0.12 -21.76 5.84
N PRO A 322 -0.34 -21.77 7.17
CA PRO A 322 -0.81 -20.59 7.88
C PRO A 322 0.33 -19.56 8.05
N ILE A 323 0.65 -18.80 7.00
CA ILE A 323 1.71 -17.78 7.00
C ILE A 323 1.47 -16.67 8.05
N GLY A 324 0.22 -16.36 8.36
CA GLY A 324 -0.20 -15.29 9.28
C GLY A 324 0.05 -15.53 10.78
N TYR A 325 0.78 -16.59 11.17
CA TYR A 325 1.21 -16.75 12.57
C TYR A 325 2.44 -15.89 12.90
N PHE A 326 2.49 -15.33 14.11
CA PHE A 326 3.53 -14.35 14.49
C PHE A 326 4.94 -14.94 14.58
N TRP A 327 5.08 -16.27 14.68
CA TRP A 327 6.36 -16.98 14.65
C TRP A 327 6.84 -17.37 13.25
N LYS A 328 6.00 -17.26 12.21
CA LYS A 328 6.40 -17.51 10.80
C LYS A 328 7.26 -16.35 10.26
N PRO A 329 8.16 -16.58 9.28
CA PRO A 329 8.91 -15.51 8.63
C PRO A 329 7.97 -14.46 8.00
N TRP A 330 8.47 -13.24 7.83
CA TRP A 330 7.77 -12.22 7.03
C TRP A 330 7.53 -12.69 5.59
N PHE A 331 6.36 -12.37 5.04
CA PHE A 331 5.88 -12.94 3.76
C PHE A 331 6.90 -12.78 2.63
N TYR A 332 7.39 -11.55 2.37
CA TYR A 332 8.39 -11.32 1.32
C TYR A 332 9.72 -12.09 1.54
N LYS A 333 10.15 -12.35 2.78
CA LYS A 333 11.35 -13.18 3.05
C LYS A 333 11.06 -14.67 2.91
N TYR A 334 9.80 -15.10 3.05
CA TYR A 334 9.37 -16.47 2.75
C TYR A 334 9.29 -16.69 1.24
N VAL A 335 8.64 -15.78 0.51
CA VAL A 335 8.58 -15.77 -0.97
C VAL A 335 9.98 -15.81 -1.58
N GLN A 336 10.95 -15.07 -1.01
CA GLN A 336 12.33 -15.04 -1.48
C GLN A 336 13.01 -16.43 -1.49
N THR A 337 12.55 -17.37 -0.64
CA THR A 337 13.14 -18.72 -0.59
C THR A 337 12.89 -19.54 -1.86
N PHE A 338 11.85 -19.21 -2.65
CA PHE A 338 11.57 -19.92 -3.90
C PHE A 338 12.59 -19.64 -5.01
N LEU A 339 13.26 -18.48 -4.99
CA LEU A 339 14.43 -18.22 -5.86
C LEU A 339 15.58 -19.17 -5.52
N SER A 340 15.77 -19.52 -4.24
CA SER A 340 16.84 -20.45 -3.83
C SER A 340 16.53 -21.92 -4.10
N SER A 341 15.26 -22.28 -4.36
CA SER A 341 14.89 -23.63 -4.81
C SER A 341 14.78 -23.75 -6.33
N GLY A 342 14.46 -22.67 -7.06
CA GLY A 342 14.18 -22.69 -8.51
C GLY A 342 12.88 -23.43 -8.90
N GLU A 343 12.31 -24.25 -8.02
CA GLU A 343 11.08 -24.99 -8.23
C GLU A 343 9.82 -24.11 -8.09
N THR A 344 8.88 -24.26 -9.04
CA THR A 344 7.51 -23.74 -8.90
C THR A 344 6.75 -24.55 -7.83
N ALA A 345 6.20 -23.88 -6.83
CA ALA A 345 5.59 -24.53 -5.66
C ALA A 345 4.13 -24.10 -5.44
N THR A 346 3.28 -25.00 -4.92
CA THR A 346 1.87 -24.73 -4.61
C THR A 346 1.52 -25.04 -3.16
N GLU A 347 0.81 -24.13 -2.49
CA GLU A 347 0.31 -24.30 -1.12
C GLU A 347 -1.11 -23.73 -0.93
N TYR A 348 -1.69 -23.96 0.26
CA TYR A 348 -3.01 -23.47 0.63
C TYR A 348 -2.92 -22.53 1.85
N ILE A 349 -3.16 -21.24 1.64
CA ILE A 349 -3.10 -20.21 2.67
C ILE A 349 -4.51 -19.94 3.21
N PRO A 350 -4.78 -19.93 4.53
CA PRO A 350 -6.08 -19.49 5.07
C PRO A 350 -6.39 -18.05 4.63
N LEU A 351 -7.60 -17.75 4.13
CA LEU A 351 -7.85 -16.47 3.43
C LEU A 351 -7.46 -15.20 4.24
N THR A 352 -7.70 -15.18 5.55
CA THR A 352 -7.26 -14.06 6.42
C THR A 352 -5.75 -13.91 6.52
N HIS A 353 -5.00 -15.01 6.44
CA HIS A 353 -3.54 -14.98 6.42
C HIS A 353 -3.02 -14.49 5.06
N TYR A 354 -3.80 -14.62 3.98
CA TYR A 354 -3.47 -14.07 2.67
C TYR A 354 -3.78 -12.57 2.58
N PHE A 355 -4.98 -12.12 2.94
CA PHE A 355 -5.30 -10.68 2.94
C PHE A 355 -4.31 -9.90 3.82
N HIS A 356 -4.10 -10.32 5.08
CA HIS A 356 -3.25 -9.59 6.02
C HIS A 356 -1.75 -9.95 5.93
N ARG A 357 -1.28 -10.48 4.79
CA ARG A 357 0.11 -10.97 4.58
C ARG A 357 1.18 -9.89 4.75
N HIS A 358 0.91 -8.68 4.24
CA HIS A 358 1.84 -7.55 4.27
C HIS A 358 1.70 -6.68 5.54
N THR A 359 0.64 -6.83 6.34
CA THR A 359 0.40 -6.04 7.58
C THR A 359 1.51 -6.17 8.62
N ARG A 360 2.02 -7.38 8.89
CA ARG A 360 3.07 -7.56 9.90
C ARG A 360 4.44 -7.00 9.50
N PRO A 361 4.95 -7.22 8.27
CA PRO A 361 6.21 -6.62 7.84
C PRO A 361 6.09 -5.17 7.32
N LEU A 362 4.87 -4.65 7.16
CA LEU A 362 4.60 -3.39 6.44
C LEU A 362 5.25 -3.44 5.04
N PHE A 363 4.81 -4.43 4.24
CA PHE A 363 5.53 -4.99 3.09
C PHE A 363 6.91 -5.54 3.47
N TRP A 364 7.88 -4.65 3.72
CA TRP A 364 9.21 -4.94 4.24
C TRP A 364 9.83 -3.84 5.11
N GLU A 365 9.19 -2.68 5.25
CA GLU A 365 9.63 -1.52 6.04
C GLU A 365 10.05 -1.89 7.48
N MET A 366 9.47 -2.96 8.03
CA MET A 366 9.83 -3.46 9.35
C MET A 366 11.29 -3.94 9.47
N GLU A 367 12.00 -4.25 8.38
CA GLU A 367 13.45 -4.53 8.44
C GLU A 367 14.25 -3.24 8.70
N GLU A 368 13.79 -2.09 8.19
CA GLU A 368 14.39 -0.77 8.47
C GLU A 368 13.96 -0.16 9.81
N ILE A 369 12.83 -0.61 10.36
CA ILE A 369 12.37 -0.19 11.69
C ILE A 369 12.98 -1.08 12.78
N ILE A 370 13.04 -2.41 12.56
CA ILE A 370 13.58 -3.41 13.49
C ILE A 370 14.28 -4.54 12.69
N PRO A 371 15.61 -4.46 12.43
CA PRO A 371 16.31 -5.45 11.60
C PRO A 371 16.28 -6.87 12.17
N SER A 372 16.31 -7.00 13.50
CA SER A 372 16.15 -8.28 14.19
C SER A 372 14.71 -8.81 14.19
N GLY A 373 13.74 -8.06 13.64
CA GLY A 373 12.31 -8.36 13.69
C GLY A 373 11.93 -9.70 13.03
N ASN A 374 12.67 -10.12 12.00
CA ASN A 374 12.50 -11.41 11.33
C ASN A 374 13.37 -12.54 11.93
N ALA A 375 14.19 -12.27 12.94
CA ALA A 375 14.94 -13.32 13.63
C ALA A 375 13.97 -14.24 14.42
N LEU A 376 14.24 -15.53 14.45
CA LEU A 376 13.34 -16.52 15.08
C LEU A 376 13.06 -16.20 16.56
N TRP A 377 14.08 -15.77 17.31
CA TRP A 377 13.92 -15.38 18.71
C TRP A 377 12.98 -14.17 18.87
N PHE A 378 13.08 -13.16 18.00
CA PHE A 378 12.24 -11.98 18.05
C PHE A 378 10.80 -12.33 17.70
N ARG A 379 10.61 -13.08 16.60
CA ARG A 379 9.30 -13.56 16.17
C ARG A 379 8.60 -14.35 17.27
N CYS A 380 9.28 -15.32 17.90
CA CYS A 380 8.69 -16.13 18.96
C CYS A 380 8.40 -15.36 20.26
N LEU A 381 9.29 -14.45 20.69
CA LEU A 381 9.15 -13.75 21.98
C LEU A 381 8.32 -12.46 21.91
N LEU A 382 8.39 -11.73 20.79
CA LEU A 382 7.87 -10.36 20.64
C LEU A 382 7.00 -10.16 19.40
N GLY A 383 7.00 -11.07 18.43
CA GLY A 383 6.25 -10.93 17.18
C GLY A 383 4.74 -10.76 17.35
N TRP A 384 4.17 -11.25 18.46
CA TRP A 384 2.76 -11.10 18.84
C TRP A 384 2.38 -9.66 19.23
N LEU A 385 3.34 -8.80 19.57
CA LEU A 385 3.14 -7.35 19.77
C LEU A 385 3.02 -6.58 18.44
N GLY A 386 3.49 -7.17 17.34
CA GLY A 386 3.54 -6.54 16.01
C GLY A 386 2.19 -6.50 15.28
N PRO A 387 2.04 -5.63 14.26
CA PRO A 387 2.99 -4.59 13.85
C PRO A 387 3.01 -3.38 14.82
N PRO A 388 4.01 -2.49 14.74
CA PRO A 388 3.90 -1.16 15.35
C PRO A 388 2.86 -0.33 14.61
N HIS A 389 2.09 0.48 15.33
CA HIS A 389 1.07 1.30 14.72
C HIS A 389 1.70 2.55 14.08
N VAL A 390 1.54 2.73 12.76
CA VAL A 390 2.16 3.82 11.97
C VAL A 390 1.87 5.21 12.56
N LYS A 391 0.66 5.41 13.12
CA LYS A 391 0.27 6.65 13.79
C LYS A 391 1.18 6.97 15.00
N LEU A 392 1.59 5.96 15.77
CA LEU A 392 2.52 6.12 16.90
C LEU A 392 3.97 6.33 16.42
N LEU A 393 4.42 5.57 15.41
CA LEU A 393 5.74 5.75 14.80
C LEU A 393 5.93 7.21 14.36
N LYS A 394 5.01 7.74 13.55
CA LYS A 394 5.02 9.14 13.08
C LYS A 394 5.00 10.15 14.22
N LYS A 395 4.15 9.93 15.24
CA LYS A 395 4.07 10.81 16.42
C LYS A 395 5.36 10.84 17.26
N THR A 396 6.24 9.83 17.13
CA THR A 396 7.52 9.75 17.86
C THR A 396 8.77 10.00 17.00
N GLN A 397 8.63 10.41 15.73
CA GLN A 397 9.77 10.84 14.92
C GLN A 397 10.28 12.21 15.42
N THR A 398 11.58 12.32 15.71
CA THR A 398 12.24 13.61 15.90
C THR A 398 12.44 14.33 14.55
N GLU A 399 12.71 15.63 14.57
CA GLU A 399 12.94 16.40 13.35
C GLU A 399 14.12 15.85 12.53
N THR A 400 15.17 15.36 13.20
CA THR A 400 16.32 14.72 12.57
C THR A 400 15.96 13.39 11.92
N ILE A 401 15.18 12.52 12.59
CA ILE A 401 14.67 11.28 11.99
C ILE A 401 13.81 11.62 10.76
N ARG A 402 12.93 12.63 10.86
CA ARG A 402 12.12 13.07 9.75
C ARG A 402 12.98 13.55 8.58
N ARG A 403 13.97 14.42 8.81
CA ARG A 403 14.88 14.94 7.78
C ARG A 403 15.54 13.81 6.98
N LEU A 404 16.04 12.79 7.69
CA LEU A 404 16.63 11.61 7.06
C LEU A 404 15.63 10.86 6.16
N TYR A 405 14.39 10.65 6.64
CA TYR A 405 13.29 10.06 5.86
C TYR A 405 12.76 10.94 4.71
N GLU A 406 13.17 12.20 4.56
CA GLU A 406 12.90 13.02 3.36
C GLU A 406 14.10 13.16 2.41
N GLN A 407 15.28 12.66 2.80
CA GLN A 407 16.53 12.79 2.04
C GLN A 407 17.11 11.44 1.59
N HIS A 408 16.74 10.32 2.24
CA HIS A 408 17.41 9.03 2.09
C HIS A 408 16.45 7.83 2.06
N HIS A 409 15.15 8.04 1.92
CA HIS A 409 14.14 6.97 1.88
C HIS A 409 13.13 7.25 0.78
N VAL A 410 12.73 6.22 0.05
CA VAL A 410 11.70 6.26 -0.98
C VAL A 410 10.49 5.47 -0.48
N ILE A 411 9.29 6.03 -0.70
CA ILE A 411 8.02 5.29 -0.71
C ILE A 411 7.28 5.85 -1.91
N GLN A 412 7.15 5.06 -2.96
CA GLN A 412 6.52 5.43 -4.21
C GLN A 412 5.78 4.22 -4.79
N ASP A 413 4.55 4.46 -5.22
CA ASP A 413 3.70 3.54 -5.97
C ASP A 413 3.44 4.20 -7.33
N MET A 414 4.00 3.63 -8.38
CA MET A 414 3.98 4.17 -9.74
C MET A 414 3.22 3.23 -10.67
N LEU A 415 2.20 3.78 -11.32
CA LEU A 415 1.14 3.04 -11.99
C LEU A 415 1.43 3.01 -13.49
N ILE A 416 2.19 2.00 -13.92
CA ILE A 416 2.76 1.87 -15.27
C ILE A 416 1.87 0.99 -16.16
N PRO A 417 1.62 1.29 -17.45
CA PRO A 417 0.97 0.34 -18.35
C PRO A 417 1.80 -0.95 -18.50
N MET A 418 1.15 -2.12 -18.58
CA MET A 418 1.84 -3.42 -18.53
C MET A 418 2.99 -3.54 -19.55
N GLY A 419 2.77 -3.13 -20.80
CA GLY A 419 3.80 -3.13 -21.85
C GLY A 419 5.02 -2.20 -21.64
N ALA A 420 5.07 -1.43 -20.55
CA ALA A 420 6.21 -0.61 -20.14
C ALA A 420 6.85 -1.09 -18.82
N LEU A 421 6.47 -2.27 -18.31
CA LEU A 421 6.96 -2.82 -17.03
C LEU A 421 8.48 -3.08 -17.03
N ALA A 422 9.04 -3.65 -18.10
CA ALA A 422 10.49 -3.88 -18.21
C ALA A 422 11.28 -2.56 -18.12
N ASP A 423 10.86 -1.55 -18.89
CA ASP A 423 11.42 -0.18 -18.82
C ASP A 423 11.29 0.45 -17.43
N ALA A 424 10.22 0.15 -16.69
CA ALA A 424 10.04 0.61 -15.32
C ALA A 424 11.02 -0.07 -14.35
N ILE A 425 11.18 -1.40 -14.41
CA ILE A 425 12.17 -2.13 -13.58
C ILE A 425 13.58 -1.62 -13.88
N ASN A 426 13.92 -1.40 -15.16
CA ASN A 426 15.19 -0.81 -15.57
C ASN A 426 15.37 0.61 -15.02
N THR A 427 14.36 1.48 -15.16
CA THR A 427 14.42 2.86 -14.65
C THR A 427 14.52 2.90 -13.12
N PHE A 428 13.79 2.05 -12.39
CA PHE A 428 13.86 1.97 -10.93
C PHE A 428 15.22 1.45 -10.45
N HIS A 429 15.80 0.47 -11.13
CA HIS A 429 17.16 0.02 -10.85
C HIS A 429 18.16 1.17 -11.01
N ASP A 430 18.16 1.83 -12.17
CA ASP A 430 19.15 2.83 -12.54
C ASP A 430 19.00 4.14 -11.72
N GLU A 431 17.79 4.47 -11.24
CA GLU A 431 17.50 5.70 -10.51
C GLU A 431 17.52 5.59 -8.97
N ILE A 432 17.14 4.44 -8.40
CA ILE A 432 17.04 4.24 -6.94
C ILE A 432 17.67 2.95 -6.44
N GLU A 433 17.69 1.86 -7.21
CA GLU A 433 18.18 0.53 -6.79
C GLU A 433 17.56 0.08 -5.44
N VAL A 434 16.27 0.39 -5.23
CA VAL A 434 15.49 -0.08 -4.06
C VAL A 434 14.96 -1.47 -4.37
N TYR A 435 15.23 -2.42 -3.48
CA TYR A 435 14.69 -3.78 -3.57
C TYR A 435 14.25 -4.31 -2.19
N PRO A 436 13.18 -5.13 -2.13
CA PRO A 436 12.42 -5.58 -3.29
C PRO A 436 11.46 -4.52 -3.86
N LEU A 437 10.88 -4.80 -5.02
CA LEU A 437 9.76 -4.07 -5.61
C LEU A 437 8.49 -4.94 -5.51
N TRP A 438 7.33 -4.32 -5.25
CA TRP A 438 6.03 -4.98 -5.35
C TRP A 438 5.45 -4.70 -6.73
N LEU A 439 4.95 -5.72 -7.42
CA LEU A 439 4.22 -5.58 -8.67
C LEU A 439 2.77 -6.01 -8.45
N CYS A 440 1.84 -5.05 -8.50
CA CYS A 440 0.42 -5.29 -8.29
C CYS A 440 -0.38 -4.97 -9.57
N PRO A 441 -0.93 -5.97 -10.27
CA PRO A 441 -1.59 -5.78 -11.56
C PRO A 441 -3.02 -5.28 -11.39
N MET A 442 -3.43 -4.33 -12.24
CA MET A 442 -4.72 -3.65 -12.13
C MET A 442 -5.34 -3.26 -13.48
N ALA A 443 -6.63 -3.53 -13.64
CA ALA A 443 -7.39 -3.16 -14.83
C ALA A 443 -8.10 -1.81 -14.69
N LEU A 444 -7.85 -0.89 -15.63
CA LEU A 444 -8.72 0.26 -15.86
C LEU A 444 -9.96 -0.20 -16.65
N LEU A 445 -10.94 -0.69 -15.89
CA LEU A 445 -12.26 -1.10 -16.39
C LEU A 445 -13.00 0.11 -17.00
N PRO A 446 -13.92 -0.11 -17.97
CA PRO A 446 -14.82 0.95 -18.44
C PRO A 446 -15.67 1.49 -17.28
N SER A 447 -15.61 2.80 -17.03
CA SER A 447 -16.25 3.45 -15.86
C SER A 447 -16.72 4.89 -16.17
N GLY A 448 -17.33 5.04 -17.34
CA GLY A 448 -17.70 6.34 -17.91
C GLY A 448 -16.52 7.15 -18.43
N ASP A 449 -16.81 8.20 -19.20
CA ASP A 449 -15.76 9.05 -19.80
C ASP A 449 -15.22 10.12 -18.83
N SER A 450 -15.76 10.22 -17.61
CA SER A 450 -15.54 11.31 -16.65
C SER A 450 -14.51 11.03 -15.54
N GLY A 451 -13.94 9.82 -15.45
CA GLY A 451 -12.95 9.46 -14.42
C GLY A 451 -11.55 10.05 -14.64
N PHE A 452 -10.81 10.32 -13.55
CA PHE A 452 -9.46 10.89 -13.56
C PHE A 452 -8.42 10.08 -14.36
N MET A 453 -8.43 8.76 -14.21
CA MET A 453 -7.54 7.85 -14.93
C MET A 453 -8.19 7.39 -16.23
N LYS A 454 -7.44 7.45 -17.33
CA LYS A 454 -7.80 6.87 -18.63
C LYS A 454 -6.92 5.64 -18.94
N PRO A 455 -7.43 4.65 -19.69
CA PRO A 455 -6.58 3.65 -20.32
C PRO A 455 -5.64 4.30 -21.36
N VAL A 456 -4.60 3.58 -21.81
CA VAL A 456 -3.70 4.10 -22.86
C VAL A 456 -4.46 4.11 -24.19
N VAL A 457 -4.52 5.29 -24.82
CA VAL A 457 -5.17 5.51 -26.11
C VAL A 457 -4.13 5.92 -27.15
N GLN A 458 -4.15 5.24 -28.30
CA GLN A 458 -3.37 5.57 -29.48
C GLN A 458 -4.29 5.62 -30.69
N ASP A 459 -4.15 6.66 -31.54
CA ASP A 459 -4.93 6.84 -32.77
C ASP A 459 -6.47 6.72 -32.58
N GLY A 460 -6.95 7.12 -31.40
CA GLY A 460 -8.36 7.05 -31.00
C GLY A 460 -8.84 5.68 -30.48
N GLN A 461 -7.97 4.67 -30.44
CA GLN A 461 -8.28 3.32 -29.94
C GLN A 461 -7.60 3.06 -28.58
N VAL A 462 -8.27 2.31 -27.71
CA VAL A 462 -7.68 1.86 -26.44
C VAL A 462 -6.72 0.71 -26.72
N VAL A 463 -5.43 0.93 -26.49
CA VAL A 463 -4.37 -0.07 -26.72
C VAL A 463 -3.92 -0.80 -25.46
N GLU A 464 -4.08 -0.21 -24.27
CA GLU A 464 -3.82 -0.89 -23.00
C GLU A 464 -4.80 -0.47 -21.91
N ARG A 465 -5.27 -1.46 -21.13
CA ARG A 465 -6.09 -1.29 -19.92
C ARG A 465 -5.45 -1.89 -18.67
N MET A 466 -4.51 -2.83 -18.81
CA MET A 466 -3.76 -3.41 -17.72
C MET A 466 -2.59 -2.49 -17.35
N PHE A 467 -2.56 -2.07 -16.11
CA PHE A 467 -1.48 -1.33 -15.49
C PHE A 467 -0.90 -2.16 -14.35
N VAL A 468 0.26 -1.76 -13.86
CA VAL A 468 1.00 -2.37 -12.77
C VAL A 468 1.37 -1.27 -11.80
N ASP A 469 1.01 -1.43 -10.54
CA ASP A 469 1.63 -0.65 -9.48
C ASP A 469 3.02 -1.20 -9.20
N VAL A 470 4.04 -0.37 -9.40
CA VAL A 470 5.45 -0.66 -9.14
C VAL A 470 5.81 0.01 -7.81
N GLY A 471 5.58 -0.71 -6.72
CA GLY A 471 5.78 -0.24 -5.36
C GLY A 471 7.24 -0.38 -4.91
N ALA A 472 7.87 0.75 -4.57
CA ALA A 472 9.24 0.82 -4.07
C ALA A 472 9.29 1.49 -2.69
N TYR A 473 9.70 0.73 -1.68
CA TYR A 473 9.78 1.16 -0.28
C TYR A 473 11.18 0.85 0.30
N GLY A 474 11.85 1.83 0.90
CA GLY A 474 13.13 1.68 1.60
C GLY A 474 14.22 2.68 1.19
N VAL A 475 15.46 2.43 1.62
CA VAL A 475 16.65 3.24 1.30
C VAL A 475 17.20 2.96 -0.12
N PRO A 476 17.35 3.99 -0.97
CA PRO A 476 18.05 3.88 -2.25
C PRO A 476 19.53 3.51 -2.12
N MET A 477 19.98 2.59 -2.98
CA MET A 477 21.34 2.07 -2.97
C MET A 477 22.29 2.81 -3.93
N VAL A 478 21.75 3.55 -4.91
CA VAL A 478 22.55 4.31 -5.89
C VAL A 478 23.42 5.39 -5.23
N SER A 479 24.70 5.44 -5.61
CA SER A 479 25.72 6.29 -4.96
C SER A 479 25.46 7.80 -5.03
N ASN A 480 24.71 8.24 -6.04
CA ASN A 480 24.41 9.63 -6.39
C ASN A 480 22.99 10.07 -6.00
N PHE A 481 22.27 9.34 -5.14
CA PHE A 481 20.89 9.66 -4.78
C PHE A 481 20.73 11.08 -4.20
N GLU A 482 19.88 11.86 -4.86
CA GLU A 482 19.37 13.17 -4.47
C GLU A 482 17.84 13.14 -4.63
N ALA A 483 17.11 13.14 -3.50
CA ALA A 483 15.70 12.79 -3.46
C ALA A 483 14.81 13.60 -4.42
N ARG A 484 15.03 14.91 -4.58
CA ARG A 484 14.21 15.74 -5.48
C ARG A 484 14.52 15.46 -6.95
N GLY A 485 15.79 15.44 -7.32
CA GLY A 485 16.24 15.21 -8.68
C GLY A 485 15.89 13.81 -9.18
N THR A 486 16.13 12.78 -8.36
CA THR A 486 15.79 11.38 -8.68
C THR A 486 14.28 11.17 -8.79
N LEU A 487 13.49 11.61 -7.81
CA LEU A 487 12.03 11.43 -7.88
C LEU A 487 11.42 12.19 -9.06
N ARG A 488 11.94 13.37 -9.43
CA ARG A 488 11.50 14.06 -10.67
C ARG A 488 11.87 13.34 -11.96
N ARG A 489 12.94 12.52 -11.99
CA ARG A 489 13.25 11.67 -13.14
C ARG A 489 12.30 10.47 -13.24
N LEU A 490 11.96 9.84 -12.10
CA LEU A 490 10.90 8.83 -12.04
C LEU A 490 9.53 9.38 -12.44
N GLU A 491 9.11 10.53 -11.90
CA GLU A 491 7.85 11.21 -12.28
C GLU A 491 7.81 11.55 -13.78
N SER A 492 8.95 11.92 -14.37
CA SER A 492 9.09 12.19 -15.81
C SER A 492 9.04 10.91 -16.65
N PHE A 493 9.59 9.79 -16.17
CA PHE A 493 9.41 8.47 -16.78
C PHE A 493 7.92 8.08 -16.80
N VAL A 494 7.24 8.16 -15.65
CA VAL A 494 5.82 7.80 -15.49
C VAL A 494 4.93 8.55 -16.48
N ARG A 495 5.05 9.88 -16.56
CA ARG A 495 4.25 10.67 -17.53
C ARG A 495 4.61 10.40 -18.99
N ARG A 496 5.88 10.07 -19.28
CA ARG A 496 6.33 9.70 -20.64
C ARG A 496 5.66 8.41 -21.11
N VAL A 497 5.56 7.40 -20.24
CA VAL A 497 4.90 6.12 -20.54
C VAL A 497 3.37 6.14 -20.32
N LYS A 498 2.78 7.32 -20.06
CA LYS A 498 1.33 7.49 -19.77
C LYS A 498 0.83 6.67 -18.57
N GLY A 499 1.70 6.52 -17.58
CA GLY A 499 1.37 6.05 -16.24
C GLY A 499 0.92 7.16 -15.30
N TYR A 500 0.56 6.76 -14.08
CA TYR A 500 0.09 7.62 -12.99
C TYR A 500 0.93 7.42 -11.71
N GLN A 501 0.73 8.24 -10.67
CA GLN A 501 1.42 8.11 -9.37
C GLN A 501 0.39 8.05 -8.24
N ALA A 502 0.57 7.16 -7.27
CA ALA A 502 -0.29 7.13 -6.09
C ALA A 502 -0.03 8.36 -5.19
N LEU A 503 -0.99 9.28 -5.16
CA LEU A 503 -0.82 10.63 -4.59
C LEU A 503 -0.69 10.68 -3.05
N TYR A 504 -0.60 9.53 -2.36
CA TYR A 504 -0.20 9.48 -0.95
C TYR A 504 1.33 9.57 -0.78
N ALA A 505 2.11 9.23 -1.81
CA ALA A 505 3.57 9.34 -1.85
C ALA A 505 4.05 10.82 -1.99
N ASP A 506 5.36 11.07 -1.98
CA ASP A 506 5.89 12.42 -2.19
C ASP A 506 5.89 12.80 -3.68
N CYS A 507 5.20 13.92 -4.01
CA CYS A 507 5.10 14.47 -5.35
C CYS A 507 5.95 15.75 -5.49
N PHE A 508 6.96 15.71 -6.34
CA PHE A 508 7.88 16.79 -6.71
C PHE A 508 7.59 17.40 -8.10
N MET A 509 6.54 16.93 -8.78
CA MET A 509 5.97 17.56 -9.97
C MET A 509 5.52 19.00 -9.68
N SER A 510 5.55 19.84 -10.70
CA SER A 510 4.81 21.10 -10.75
C SER A 510 3.30 20.86 -10.95
N ARG A 511 2.48 21.90 -10.79
CA ARG A 511 1.02 21.81 -11.00
C ARG A 511 0.69 21.36 -12.43
N ASP A 512 1.43 21.84 -13.41
CA ASP A 512 1.16 21.59 -14.83
C ASP A 512 1.56 20.16 -15.20
N GLU A 513 2.69 19.66 -14.69
CA GLU A 513 3.10 18.25 -14.79
C GLU A 513 2.10 17.30 -14.10
N PHE A 514 1.57 17.69 -12.94
CA PHE A 514 0.52 16.92 -12.26
C PHE A 514 -0.81 16.91 -13.07
N ARG A 515 -1.16 18.03 -13.71
CA ARG A 515 -2.36 18.14 -14.55
C ARG A 515 -2.22 17.55 -15.95
N GLU A 516 -0.98 17.30 -16.42
CA GLU A 516 -0.69 16.45 -17.58
C GLU A 516 -1.03 14.97 -17.29
N MET A 517 -0.87 14.53 -16.04
CA MET A 517 -0.98 13.11 -15.65
C MET A 517 -2.42 12.59 -15.60
N PHE A 518 -3.40 13.40 -15.22
CA PHE A 518 -4.80 12.96 -15.06
C PHE A 518 -5.79 13.85 -15.82
N ASP A 519 -6.92 13.29 -16.26
CA ASP A 519 -8.03 14.09 -16.77
C ASP A 519 -8.75 14.83 -15.62
N HIS A 520 -8.64 16.15 -15.64
CA HIS A 520 -9.26 17.04 -14.65
C HIS A 520 -10.60 17.63 -15.12
N THR A 521 -11.08 17.32 -16.33
CA THR A 521 -12.18 18.05 -16.98
C THR A 521 -13.47 17.99 -16.18
N ALA A 522 -13.95 16.79 -15.84
CA ALA A 522 -15.15 16.63 -15.01
C ALA A 522 -14.94 17.21 -13.60
N TYR A 523 -13.76 16.98 -13.01
CA TYR A 523 -13.42 17.48 -11.68
C TYR A 523 -13.48 19.00 -11.56
N ASP A 524 -12.90 19.76 -12.50
CA ASP A 524 -12.91 21.23 -12.45
C ASP A 524 -14.32 21.81 -12.70
N THR A 525 -15.11 21.17 -13.59
CA THR A 525 -16.53 21.51 -13.78
C THR A 525 -17.32 21.31 -12.49
N LEU A 526 -17.16 20.17 -11.80
CA LEU A 526 -17.85 19.86 -10.55
C LEU A 526 -17.34 20.71 -9.37
N ARG A 527 -16.04 21.05 -9.34
CA ARG A 527 -15.52 22.05 -8.39
C ARG A 527 -16.25 23.38 -8.53
N THR A 528 -16.57 23.77 -9.76
CA THR A 528 -17.24 25.03 -10.06
C THR A 528 -18.73 24.97 -9.74
N SER A 529 -19.44 23.94 -10.23
CA SER A 529 -20.90 23.82 -10.07
C SER A 529 -21.34 23.60 -8.62
N TYR A 530 -20.53 22.90 -7.81
CA TYR A 530 -20.79 22.70 -6.37
C TYR A 530 -20.09 23.72 -5.45
N GLY A 531 -19.48 24.80 -5.97
CA GLY A 531 -18.80 25.81 -5.14
C GLY A 531 -17.54 25.33 -4.41
N ALA A 532 -17.04 24.15 -4.77
CA ALA A 532 -15.87 23.50 -4.18
C ALA A 532 -14.55 24.26 -4.42
N VAL A 533 -14.48 25.15 -5.43
CA VAL A 533 -13.33 26.04 -5.71
C VAL A 533 -12.92 26.84 -4.46
N ASP A 534 -13.88 27.55 -3.86
CA ASP A 534 -13.66 28.40 -2.68
C ASP A 534 -13.72 27.60 -1.38
N ALA A 535 -14.56 26.56 -1.32
CA ALA A 535 -14.80 25.78 -0.12
C ALA A 535 -13.69 24.78 0.22
N PHE A 536 -12.89 24.30 -0.75
CA PHE A 536 -11.83 23.33 -0.50
C PHE A 536 -10.50 23.73 -1.16
N PRO A 537 -9.33 23.35 -0.60
CA PRO A 537 -8.12 23.24 -1.40
C PRO A 537 -8.34 22.31 -2.61
N GLU A 538 -7.57 22.49 -3.67
CA GLU A 538 -7.54 21.57 -4.81
C GLU A 538 -6.58 20.38 -4.52
N ILE A 539 -6.53 19.34 -5.36
CA ILE A 539 -5.71 18.14 -5.11
C ILE A 539 -4.22 18.46 -4.97
N TYR A 540 -3.62 19.18 -5.91
CA TYR A 540 -2.20 19.57 -5.86
C TYR A 540 -1.86 20.42 -4.62
N ASP A 541 -2.80 21.25 -4.14
CA ASP A 541 -2.68 21.98 -2.86
C ASP A 541 -2.61 21.06 -1.61
N LYS A 542 -2.86 19.75 -1.78
CA LYS A 542 -2.83 18.73 -0.72
C LYS A 542 -1.76 17.65 -0.96
N ILE A 543 -1.34 17.45 -2.22
CA ILE A 543 -0.44 16.35 -2.60
C ILE A 543 0.99 16.78 -2.92
N SER A 544 1.21 18.03 -3.34
CA SER A 544 2.54 18.52 -3.70
C SER A 544 3.47 18.59 -2.48
N ARG A 545 4.78 18.40 -2.70
CA ARG A 545 5.80 18.49 -1.65
C ARG A 545 5.83 19.85 -0.95
N ALA A 546 5.46 20.93 -1.64
CA ALA A 546 5.34 22.26 -1.03
C ALA A 546 4.18 22.36 -0.01
N ALA A 547 3.14 21.54 -0.17
CA ALA A 547 2.01 21.44 0.75
C ALA A 547 2.22 20.44 1.89
N ARG A 548 3.37 19.75 1.95
CA ARG A 548 3.61 18.57 2.80
C ARG A 548 4.93 18.63 3.57
N ARG A 549 4.87 18.39 4.89
CA ARG A 549 6.04 18.32 5.79
C ARG A 549 5.81 17.29 6.89
#